data_AF-A0A6I5HHD0-F1
#
_entry.id   AF-A0A6I5HHD0-F1
#
_cell.length_a   1.000
_cell.length_b   1.000
_cell.length_c   1.000
_cell.angle_alpha   90.00
_cell.angle_beta   90.00
_cell.angle_gamma   90.00
#
_symmetry.space_group_name_H-M   'P 1'
#
loop_
_entity.id
_entity.type
_entity.pdbx_description
1 polymer ?
#
loop_
_entity_poly.entity_id
_entity_poly.type
_entity_poly.pdbx_seq_one_letter_code
_entity_poly.pdbx_strand_id
1 'polypeptide(L)'
;MPVPADPTVLHPMPGQPRVVLLRPLVTSPLIEVGEYSYYDDPDDATAFETRNVLYHYGPEKLVIGKFCALGTGVRFIMNGANHRMDGPSTFP
;
A
#
# COMPACT_ATOMS: atom_id res chain seq x y z
N MET A 1 20.92 -13.01 -20.67
CA MET A 1 19.61 -12.72 -20.05
C MET A 1 19.75 -11.42 -19.28
N PRO A 2 18.89 -10.41 -19.45
CA PRO A 2 18.91 -9.25 -18.57
C PRO A 2 18.68 -9.70 -17.12
N VAL A 3 19.37 -9.06 -16.17
CA VAL A 3 19.22 -9.33 -14.73
C VAL A 3 17.80 -8.90 -14.31
N PRO A 4 17.05 -9.72 -13.56
CA PRO A 4 15.77 -9.30 -12.99
C PRO A 4 15.93 -8.03 -12.15
N ALA A 5 14.92 -7.17 -12.10
CA ALA A 5 14.94 -6.00 -11.22
C ALA A 5 15.21 -6.45 -9.76
N ASP A 6 16.00 -5.68 -9.01
CA ASP A 6 16.25 -5.98 -7.60
C ASP A 6 15.00 -5.63 -6.76
N PRO A 7 14.37 -6.59 -6.05
CA PRO A 7 13.15 -6.35 -5.30
C PRO A 7 13.34 -5.47 -4.05
N THR A 8 14.58 -5.14 -3.70
CA THR A 8 14.94 -4.26 -2.57
C THR A 8 15.13 -2.80 -2.98
N VAL A 9 15.16 -2.51 -4.28
CA VAL A 9 15.34 -1.16 -4.80
C VAL A 9 13.99 -0.44 -4.84
N LEU A 10 13.87 0.67 -4.10
CA LEU A 10 12.65 1.46 -4.01
C LEU A 10 12.14 1.90 -5.40
N HIS A 11 13.03 2.44 -6.23
CA HIS A 11 12.71 2.89 -7.59
C HIS A 11 13.32 1.93 -8.62
N PRO A 12 12.59 0.88 -9.04
CA PRO A 12 13.13 -0.17 -9.91
C PRO A 12 13.34 0.30 -11.36
N MET A 13 12.76 1.44 -11.73
CA MET A 13 12.78 1.97 -13.09
C MET A 13 13.50 3.34 -13.14
N PRO A 14 14.75 3.40 -13.61
CA PRO A 14 15.49 4.66 -13.72
C PRO A 14 14.74 5.71 -14.56
N GLY A 15 14.64 6.94 -14.04
CA GLY A 15 13.90 8.03 -14.68
C GLY A 15 12.38 7.98 -14.52
N GLN A 16 11.84 7.00 -13.79
CA GLN A 16 10.41 6.88 -13.46
C GLN A 16 10.20 6.94 -11.94
N PRO A 17 10.35 8.12 -11.30
CA PRO A 17 10.22 8.27 -9.84
C PRO A 17 8.81 7.97 -9.32
N ARG A 18 7.79 8.06 -10.19
CA ARG A 18 6.40 7.74 -9.88
C ARG A 18 6.15 6.25 -9.58
N VAL A 19 7.07 5.37 -9.96
CA VAL A 19 6.95 3.92 -9.71
C VAL A 19 7.81 3.53 -8.52
N VAL A 20 7.20 2.94 -7.51
CA VAL A 20 7.88 2.42 -6.31
C VAL A 20 7.56 0.96 -6.07
N LEU A 21 8.56 0.17 -5.69
CA LEU A 21 8.32 -1.13 -5.07
C LEU A 21 7.81 -0.92 -3.64
N LEU A 22 6.73 -1.62 -3.30
CA LEU A 22 6.07 -1.45 -2.00
C LEU A 22 6.81 -2.18 -0.89
N ARG A 23 7.42 -3.35 -1.18
CA ARG A 23 8.16 -4.13 -0.18
C ARG A 23 9.29 -3.34 0.52
N PRO A 24 10.19 -2.62 -0.18
CA PRO A 24 11.20 -1.81 0.48
C PRO A 24 10.67 -0.46 1.01
N LEU A 25 9.45 -0.06 0.64
CA LEU A 25 8.84 1.20 1.08
C LEU A 25 8.10 1.06 2.41
N VAL A 26 7.34 -0.02 2.58
CA VAL A 26 6.45 -0.23 3.73
C VAL A 26 7.26 -0.40 5.02
N THR A 27 6.84 0.31 6.07
CA THR A 27 7.48 0.30 7.39
C THR A 27 6.56 -0.22 8.50
N SER A 28 5.24 -0.15 8.30
CA SER A 28 4.25 -0.61 9.26
C SER A 28 4.32 -2.12 9.47
N PRO A 29 4.35 -2.62 10.72
CA PRO A 29 4.29 -4.05 11.00
C PRO A 29 2.91 -4.66 10.70
N LEU A 30 1.91 -3.83 10.40
CA LEU A 30 0.54 -4.25 10.06
C LEU A 30 0.31 -4.33 8.54
N ILE A 31 1.33 -4.04 7.72
CA ILE A 31 1.25 -4.11 6.27
C ILE A 31 2.31 -5.10 5.79
N GLU A 32 1.88 -6.14 5.09
CA GLU A 32 2.77 -7.15 4.50
C GLU A 32 2.67 -7.06 2.98
N VAL A 33 3.82 -6.89 2.32
CA VAL A 33 3.86 -6.79 0.85
C VAL A 33 4.89 -7.76 0.25
N GLY A 34 4.43 -8.53 -0.73
CA GLY A 34 5.26 -9.41 -1.53
C GLY A 34 6.24 -8.67 -2.43
N GLU A 35 7.34 -9.33 -2.77
CA GLU A 35 8.33 -8.83 -3.73
C GLU A 35 7.69 -8.47 -5.08
N TYR A 36 8.26 -7.48 -5.75
CA TYR A 36 7.86 -7.00 -7.09
C TYR A 36 6.48 -6.36 -7.19
N SER A 37 5.72 -6.29 -6.10
CA SER A 37 4.49 -5.51 -6.06
C SER A 37 4.83 -4.03 -5.99
N TYR A 38 4.22 -3.25 -6.88
CA TYR A 38 4.55 -1.84 -7.07
C TYR A 38 3.31 -0.96 -7.05
N TYR A 39 3.55 0.32 -6.76
CA TYR A 39 2.56 1.39 -6.86
C TYR A 39 3.06 2.47 -7.83
N ASP A 40 2.16 2.98 -8.67
CA ASP A 40 2.40 4.11 -9.56
C ASP A 40 1.58 5.33 -9.14
N ASP A 41 2.24 6.44 -8.83
CA ASP A 41 1.59 7.72 -8.49
C ASP A 41 2.42 8.91 -8.98
N PRO A 42 1.85 9.80 -9.82
CA PRO A 42 2.55 10.98 -10.30
C PRO A 42 2.79 12.03 -9.21
N ASP A 43 2.02 12.02 -8.11
CA ASP A 43 2.11 13.06 -7.07
C ASP A 43 3.10 12.67 -5.98
N ASP A 44 2.89 11.53 -5.33
CA ASP A 44 3.78 11.02 -4.27
C ASP A 44 3.55 9.52 -4.02
N ALA A 45 4.30 8.69 -4.76
CA ALA A 45 4.25 7.24 -4.61
C ALA A 45 4.84 6.75 -3.28
N THR A 46 5.74 7.52 -2.66
CA THR A 46 6.38 7.14 -1.39
C THR A 46 5.47 7.28 -0.18
N ALA A 47 4.40 8.08 -0.29
CA ALA A 47 3.40 8.25 0.75
C ALA A 47 2.29 7.16 0.74
N PHE A 48 2.54 5.99 0.15
CA PHE A 48 1.56 4.90 0.03
C PHE A 48 0.86 4.55 1.36
N GLU A 49 1.62 4.40 2.46
CA GLU A 49 1.04 4.02 3.76
C GLU A 49 0.02 5.05 4.28
N THR A 50 0.22 6.35 4.03
CA THR A 50 -0.64 7.41 4.57
C THR A 50 -1.72 7.86 3.58
N ARG A 51 -1.45 7.78 2.27
CA ARG A 51 -2.40 8.20 1.21
C ARG A 51 -3.30 7.07 0.73
N ASN A 52 -2.85 5.81 0.81
CA ASN A 52 -3.53 4.67 0.21
C ASN A 52 -4.04 3.67 1.23
N VAL A 53 -3.54 3.64 2.47
CA VAL A 53 -4.04 2.75 3.54
C VAL A 53 -4.79 3.59 4.57
N LEU A 54 -6.12 3.59 4.48
CA LEU A 54 -6.98 4.48 5.25
C LEU A 54 -7.62 3.77 6.43
N TYR A 55 -7.79 4.50 7.54
CA TYR A 55 -8.47 4.03 8.75
C TYR A 55 -7.81 2.80 9.43
N HIS A 56 -6.48 2.70 9.36
CA HIS A 56 -5.72 1.56 9.88
C HIS A 56 -5.26 1.74 11.32
N TYR A 57 -6.20 1.92 12.25
CA TYR A 57 -5.91 2.03 13.70
C TYR A 57 -6.25 0.78 14.50
N GLY A 58 -6.82 -0.25 13.86
CA GLY A 58 -7.09 -1.57 14.46
C GLY A 58 -5.93 -2.56 14.29
N PRO A 59 -6.04 -3.76 14.89
CA PRO A 59 -4.98 -4.78 14.86
C PRO A 59 -4.90 -5.56 13.54
N GLU A 60 -5.78 -5.29 12.58
CA GLU A 60 -5.85 -6.04 11.33
C GLU A 60 -4.63 -5.79 10.45
N LYS A 61 -4.38 -6.73 9.54
CA LYS A 61 -3.28 -6.63 8.59
C LYS A 61 -3.78 -6.38 7.17
N LEU A 62 -3.08 -5.54 6.43
CA LEU A 62 -3.17 -5.48 4.97
C LEU A 62 -2.10 -6.42 4.38
N VAL A 63 -2.52 -7.41 3.58
CA VAL A 63 -1.60 -8.34 2.92
C VAL A 63 -1.73 -8.22 1.41
N ILE A 64 -0.63 -7.83 0.76
CA ILE A 64 -0.52 -7.72 -0.71
C ILE A 64 0.46 -8.79 -1.20
N GLY A 65 0.03 -9.59 -2.17
CA GLY A 65 0.83 -10.68 -2.76
C GLY A 65 2.06 -10.19 -3.53
N LYS A 66 2.73 -11.10 -4.23
CA LYS A 66 3.85 -10.78 -5.15
C LYS A 66 3.31 -10.38 -6.54
N PHE A 67 4.09 -9.58 -7.28
CA PHE A 67 3.81 -9.21 -8.67
C PHE A 67 2.45 -8.49 -8.89
N CYS A 68 1.98 -7.74 -7.90
CA CYS A 68 0.80 -6.88 -8.05
C CYS A 68 1.17 -5.53 -8.67
N ALA A 69 0.30 -5.02 -9.54
CA ALA A 69 0.40 -3.69 -10.11
C ALA A 69 -0.73 -2.81 -9.56
N LEU A 70 -0.38 -1.86 -8.68
CA LEU A 70 -1.35 -0.93 -8.11
C LEU A 70 -1.26 0.41 -8.86
N GLY A 71 -2.34 0.76 -9.55
CA GLY A 71 -2.42 2.04 -10.27
C GLY A 71 -2.71 3.22 -9.35
N THR A 72 -2.48 4.42 -9.88
CA THR A 72 -2.72 5.69 -9.18
C THR A 72 -4.11 5.75 -8.56
N GLY A 73 -4.17 6.17 -7.29
CA GLY A 73 -5.43 6.40 -6.58
C GLY A 73 -6.10 5.16 -5.98
N VAL A 74 -5.51 3.95 -6.10
CA VAL A 74 -5.94 2.77 -5.35
C VAL A 74 -5.97 3.08 -3.85
N ARG A 75 -7.06 2.75 -3.17
CA ARG A 75 -7.17 2.94 -1.72
C ARG A 75 -7.67 1.67 -1.05
N PHE A 76 -7.05 1.33 0.07
CA PHE A 76 -7.42 0.26 0.97
C PHE A 76 -8.15 0.89 2.16
N ILE A 77 -9.44 0.56 2.30
CA ILE A 77 -10.23 1.00 3.45
C ILE A 77 -10.14 -0.09 4.51
N MET A 78 -9.53 0.23 5.63
CA MET A 78 -9.36 -0.70 6.75
C MET A 78 -10.54 -0.62 7.72
N ASN A 79 -10.60 -1.56 8.67
CA ASN A 79 -11.75 -1.75 9.56
C ASN A 79 -12.06 -0.56 10.47
N GLY A 80 -11.12 0.36 10.66
CA GLY A 80 -11.38 1.56 11.43
C GLY A 80 -12.52 2.41 10.85
N ALA A 81 -12.81 2.29 9.55
CA ALA A 81 -13.92 2.97 8.91
C ALA A 81 -15.30 2.47 9.36
N ASN A 82 -15.36 1.32 10.06
CA ASN A 82 -16.62 0.71 10.46
C ASN A 82 -17.19 1.39 11.70
N HIS A 83 -18.49 1.66 11.63
CA HIS A 83 -19.27 2.08 12.80
C HIS A 83 -19.82 0.87 13.53
N ARG A 84 -20.14 1.05 14.81
CA ARG A 84 -20.95 0.10 15.56
C ARG A 84 -22.39 0.10 14.99
N MET A 85 -22.96 -1.08 14.76
CA MET A 85 -24.26 -1.24 14.09
C MET A 85 -25.36 -1.92 14.94
N ASP A 86 -25.07 -2.27 16.19
CA ASP A 86 -26.01 -2.91 17.12
C ASP A 86 -26.84 -1.91 17.96
N GLY A 87 -26.53 -0.62 17.86
CA GLY A 87 -27.25 0.46 18.52
C GLY A 87 -28.46 0.97 17.73
N PRO A 88 -29.23 1.92 18.30
CA PRO A 88 -30.35 2.55 17.60
C PRO A 88 -29.92 3.48 16.45
N SER A 89 -28.62 3.79 16.34
CA SER A 89 -28.03 4.66 15.32
C SER A 89 -26.55 4.33 15.15
N THR A 90 -26.01 4.64 13.96
CA THR A 90 -24.57 4.64 13.66
C THR A 90 -23.90 6.00 13.94
N PHE A 91 -24.67 7.01 14.39
CA PHE A 91 -24.10 8.26 14.90
C PHE A 91 -23.26 7.97 16.18
N PRO A 92 -22.06 8.58 16.32
CA PRO A 92 -21.22 8.40 17.51
C PRO A 92 -21.91 8.73 18.83
#